data_AF-A0A947BVF0-F1
#
_entry.id   AF-A0A947BVF0-F1
#
_cell.length_a   1.000
_cell.length_b   1.000
_cell.length_c   1.000
_cell.angle_alpha   90.00
_cell.angle_beta   90.00
_cell.angle_gamma   90.00
#
_symmetry.space_group_name_H-M   'P 1'
#
loop_
_entity.id
_entity.type
_entity.pdbx_description
1 polymer ?
#
loop_
_entity_poly.entity_id
_entity_poly.type
_entity_poly.pdbx_seq_one_letter_code
_entity_poly.pdbx_strand_id
1 'polypeptide(L)'
;MSKIFLLLARISHLAVLTLAGLPLQAANHCVILQYHHFSDETPAVTSVRLKQFDNHLEYLKTHNFNVLPLRYVVNALRNKNELPDRCVSLTVDDAYLSVYQNAFPRLQEYGWPLTVFVNTEGVDKGISAYMNWDQLREL
;
A
#
# COMPACT_ATOMS: atom_id res chain seq x y z
N MET A 1 -27.46 -4.20 -60.12
CA MET A 1 -27.33 -3.84 -58.69
C MET A 1 -25.90 -3.38 -58.44
N SER A 2 -25.75 -2.12 -58.03
CA SER A 2 -24.52 -1.33 -58.14
C SER A 2 -23.47 -1.71 -57.09
N LYS A 3 -22.19 -1.78 -57.52
CA LYS A 3 -20.98 -1.97 -56.70
C LYS A 3 -20.79 -0.90 -55.59
N ILE A 4 -21.64 0.12 -55.57
CA ILE A 4 -21.64 1.22 -54.60
C ILE A 4 -22.11 0.79 -53.19
N PHE A 5 -22.93 -0.27 -53.06
CA PHE A 5 -23.43 -0.70 -51.74
C PHE A 5 -22.41 -1.51 -50.91
N LEU A 6 -21.38 -2.08 -51.55
CA LEU A 6 -20.35 -2.87 -50.87
C LEU A 6 -19.22 -2.02 -50.27
N LEU A 7 -19.12 -0.74 -50.64
CA LEU A 7 -18.06 0.15 -50.14
C LEU A 7 -18.40 0.79 -48.78
N LEU A 8 -19.69 0.89 -48.45
CA LEU A 8 -20.15 1.50 -47.19
C LEU A 8 -20.20 0.51 -46.01
N ALA A 9 -20.20 -0.80 -46.26
CA ALA A 9 -20.21 -1.83 -45.22
C ALA A 9 -18.82 -2.18 -44.64
N ARG A 10 -17.74 -1.58 -45.16
CA ARG A 10 -16.36 -1.82 -44.68
C ARG A 10 -15.79 -0.72 -43.79
N ILE A 11 -16.51 0.39 -43.62
CA ILE A 11 -16.04 1.54 -42.83
C ILE A 11 -16.48 1.44 -41.36
N SER A 12 -17.41 0.56 -41.02
CA SER A 12 -17.95 0.39 -39.65
C SER A 12 -17.17 -0.59 -38.76
N HIS A 13 -16.06 -1.18 -39.21
CA HIS A 13 -15.23 -2.06 -38.38
C HIS A 13 -13.82 -1.55 -38.09
N LEU A 14 -13.41 -0.42 -38.68
CA LEU A 14 -12.06 0.11 -38.48
C LEU A 14 -11.94 1.17 -37.38
N ALA A 15 -13.06 1.63 -36.81
CA ALA A 15 -13.08 2.68 -35.79
C ALA A 15 -13.10 2.16 -34.34
N VAL A 16 -13.11 0.84 -34.11
CA VAL A 16 -13.22 0.25 -32.76
C VAL A 16 -11.87 -0.16 -32.16
N LEU A 17 -10.77 -0.12 -32.92
CA LEU A 17 -9.46 -0.63 -32.48
C LEU A 17 -8.45 0.42 -31.99
N THR A 18 -8.82 1.69 -31.85
CA THR A 18 -7.88 2.76 -31.44
C THR A 18 -7.97 3.18 -29.98
N LEU A 19 -8.82 2.57 -29.15
CA LEU A 19 -8.85 2.83 -27.70
C LEU A 19 -8.06 1.81 -26.85
N ALA A 20 -7.49 0.76 -27.44
CA ALA A 20 -6.81 -0.30 -26.70
C ALA A 20 -5.35 -0.01 -26.32
N GLY A 21 -4.86 1.23 -26.52
CA GLY A 21 -3.43 1.54 -26.45
C GLY A 21 -3.05 2.79 -25.67
N LEU A 22 -3.97 3.42 -24.92
CA LEU A 22 -3.51 4.41 -23.95
C LEU A 22 -2.70 3.66 -22.89
N PRO A 23 -1.39 3.96 -22.72
CA PRO A 23 -0.64 3.37 -21.63
C PRO A 23 -1.40 3.70 -20.35
N LEU A 24 -1.78 2.67 -19.61
CA LEU A 24 -2.28 2.84 -18.24
C LEU A 24 -1.16 3.60 -17.54
N GLN A 25 -1.39 4.88 -17.27
CA GLN A 25 -0.31 5.79 -16.90
C GLN A 25 0.28 5.31 -15.58
N ALA A 26 1.45 4.69 -15.64
CA ALA A 26 2.19 4.31 -14.46
C ALA A 26 2.39 5.58 -13.62
N ALA A 27 1.96 5.52 -12.36
CA ALA A 27 2.18 6.61 -11.44
C ALA A 27 3.66 6.61 -11.09
N ASN A 28 4.37 7.73 -11.32
CA ASN A 28 5.76 7.87 -10.87
C ASN A 28 5.86 8.24 -9.37
N HIS A 29 4.88 7.82 -8.56
CA HIS A 29 4.76 8.20 -7.16
C HIS A 29 4.12 7.08 -6.34
N CYS A 30 4.38 7.12 -5.03
CA CYS A 30 3.75 6.24 -4.06
C CYS A 30 3.39 7.06 -2.82
N VAL A 31 2.23 6.81 -2.24
CA VAL A 31 1.85 7.41 -0.96
C VAL A 31 2.48 6.59 0.17
N ILE A 32 3.13 7.25 1.13
CA ILE A 32 3.65 6.61 2.34
C ILE A 32 2.70 6.94 3.47
N LEU A 33 2.04 5.92 4.03
CA LEU A 33 1.23 6.06 5.23
C LEU A 33 2.08 5.76 6.45
N GLN A 34 2.15 6.72 7.37
CA GLN A 34 2.94 6.67 8.59
C GLN A 34 2.01 6.53 9.80
N TYR A 35 2.30 5.59 10.69
CA TYR A 35 1.59 5.36 11.95
C TYR A 35 2.57 5.21 13.11
N HIS A 36 2.07 5.29 14.35
CA HIS A 36 2.88 5.02 15.55
C HIS A 36 2.21 3.94 16.42
N HIS A 37 1.07 4.27 17.05
CA HIS A 37 0.32 3.35 17.91
C HIS A 37 -0.97 2.86 17.27
N PHE A 38 -1.33 1.61 17.53
CA PHE A 38 -2.61 1.01 17.17
C PHE A 38 -3.36 0.64 18.45
N SER A 39 -4.08 1.59 19.03
CA SER A 39 -4.72 1.41 20.33
C SER A 39 -5.86 2.41 20.54
N ASP A 40 -6.88 1.96 21.28
CA ASP A 40 -7.99 2.78 21.75
C ASP A 40 -7.73 3.41 23.13
N GLU A 41 -6.61 3.05 23.78
CA GLU A 41 -6.29 3.40 25.17
C GLU A 41 -5.12 4.39 25.31
N THR A 42 -4.27 4.53 24.28
CA THR A 42 -3.13 5.46 24.30
C THR A 42 -3.54 6.87 23.86
N PRO A 43 -2.74 7.91 24.17
CA PRO A 43 -3.05 9.29 23.78
C PRO A 43 -3.32 9.44 22.28
N ALA A 44 -4.43 10.09 21.94
CA ALA A 44 -4.94 10.17 20.57
C ALA A 44 -4.01 10.92 19.60
N VAL A 45 -3.12 11.77 20.10
CA VAL A 45 -2.21 12.60 19.27
C VAL A 45 -1.33 11.78 18.34
N THR A 46 -0.98 10.54 18.72
CA THR A 46 -0.14 9.62 17.93
C THR A 46 -0.74 8.22 17.81
N SER A 47 -2.03 8.05 18.08
CA SER A 47 -2.68 6.73 18.07
C SER A 47 -3.78 6.65 17.04
N VAL A 48 -3.78 5.57 16.25
CA VAL A 48 -4.93 5.16 15.45
C VAL A 48 -5.76 4.14 16.22
N ARG A 49 -7.07 4.39 16.30
CA ARG A 49 -8.03 3.46 16.89
C ARG A 49 -8.12 2.18 16.05
N LEU A 50 -8.39 1.03 16.67
CA LEU A 50 -8.43 -0.23 15.93
C LEU A 50 -9.50 -0.22 14.85
N LYS A 51 -10.70 0.27 15.19
CA LYS A 51 -11.79 0.40 14.21
C LYS A 51 -11.43 1.35 13.06
N GLN A 52 -10.66 2.40 13.35
CA GLN A 52 -10.20 3.32 12.32
C GLN A 52 -9.17 2.66 11.40
N PHE A 53 -8.24 1.89 11.97
CA PHE A 53 -7.27 1.14 11.17
C PHE A 53 -7.95 0.10 10.28
N ASP A 54 -8.92 -0.65 10.81
CA ASP A 54 -9.72 -1.59 10.00
C ASP A 54 -10.39 -0.88 8.81
N ASN A 55 -10.93 0.32 9.02
CA ASN A 55 -11.52 1.12 7.94
C ASN A 55 -10.47 1.58 6.92
N HIS A 56 -9.24 1.90 7.35
CA HIS A 56 -8.16 2.21 6.42
C HIS A 56 -7.81 1.00 5.55
N LEU A 57 -7.69 -0.19 6.15
CA LEU A 57 -7.38 -1.41 5.41
C LEU A 57 -8.47 -1.74 4.40
N GLU A 58 -9.74 -1.67 4.82
CA GLU A 58 -10.87 -1.89 3.92
C GLU A 58 -10.90 -0.85 2.78
N TYR A 59 -10.58 0.42 3.06
CA TYR A 59 -10.49 1.45 2.04
C TYR A 59 -9.44 1.11 0.99
N LEU A 60 -8.23 0.72 1.41
CA LEU A 60 -7.16 0.35 0.48
C LEU A 60 -7.54 -0.85 -0.39
N LYS A 61 -8.17 -1.87 0.22
CA LYS A 61 -8.63 -3.07 -0.49
C LYS A 61 -9.74 -2.76 -1.50
N THR A 62 -10.79 -2.06 -1.07
CA THR A 62 -11.97 -1.74 -1.90
C THR A 62 -11.64 -0.83 -3.07
N HIS A 63 -10.60 0.00 -2.95
CA HIS A 63 -10.17 0.93 -4.00
C HIS A 63 -8.96 0.43 -4.79
N ASN A 64 -8.62 -0.87 -4.68
CA ASN A 64 -7.57 -1.54 -5.45
C ASN A 64 -6.20 -0.87 -5.34
N PHE A 65 -5.77 -0.51 -4.13
CA PHE A 65 -4.42 -0.01 -3.90
C PHE A 65 -3.38 -1.11 -4.02
N ASN A 66 -2.23 -0.76 -4.59
CA ASN A 66 -1.05 -1.59 -4.63
C ASN A 66 -0.21 -1.35 -3.37
N VAL A 67 -0.39 -2.18 -2.34
CA VAL A 67 0.38 -2.09 -1.10
C VAL A 67 1.74 -2.75 -1.29
N LEU A 68 2.80 -1.93 -1.38
CA LEU A 68 4.14 -2.39 -1.71
C LEU A 68 5.13 -2.20 -0.56
N PRO A 69 6.15 -3.08 -0.42
CA PRO A 69 7.20 -2.88 0.57
C PRO A 69 7.96 -1.58 0.30
N LEU A 70 8.25 -0.78 1.32
CA LEU A 70 8.96 0.50 1.15
C LEU A 70 10.31 0.33 0.42
N ARG A 71 11.03 -0.77 0.71
CA ARG A 71 12.29 -1.10 0.03
C ARG A 71 12.14 -1.22 -1.49
N TYR A 72 11.02 -1.77 -1.95
CA TYR A 72 10.72 -1.91 -3.37
C TYR A 72 10.44 -0.52 -3.97
N VAL A 73 9.62 0.28 -3.30
CA VAL A 73 9.27 1.64 -3.73
C VAL A 73 10.52 2.51 -3.89
N VAL A 74 11.38 2.54 -2.88
CA VAL A 74 12.64 3.31 -2.91
C VAL A 74 13.56 2.83 -4.04
N ASN A 75 13.66 1.51 -4.24
CA ASN A 75 14.49 0.94 -5.30
C ASN A 75 13.97 1.31 -6.69
N ALA A 76 12.65 1.25 -6.90
CA ALA A 76 12.03 1.64 -8.16
C ALA A 76 12.30 3.12 -8.48
N LEU A 77 12.06 4.01 -7.51
CA LEU A 77 12.29 5.45 -7.69
C LEU A 77 13.77 5.77 -8.00
N ARG A 78 14.72 5.15 -7.29
CA ARG A 78 16.16 5.36 -7.53
C ARG A 78 16.60 4.94 -8.93
N ASN A 79 16.04 3.84 -9.44
CA ASN A 79 16.37 3.32 -10.77
C ASN A 79 15.49 3.89 -11.88
N LYS A 80 14.58 4.82 -11.56
CA LYS A 80 13.59 5.37 -12.51
C LYS A 80 12.70 4.29 -13.13
N ASN A 81 12.43 3.22 -12.39
CA ASN A 81 11.44 2.22 -12.76
C ASN A 81 10.05 2.76 -12.45
N GLU A 82 9.09 2.35 -13.26
CA GLU A 82 7.68 2.68 -13.05
C GLU A 82 7.14 2.01 -11.78
N LEU A 83 6.28 2.75 -11.07
CA LEU A 83 5.46 2.20 -10.00
C LEU A 83 4.03 2.00 -10.51
N PRO A 84 3.30 1.01 -9.97
CA PRO A 84 1.90 0.85 -10.35
C PRO A 84 1.08 2.05 -9.89
N ASP A 85 -0.02 2.34 -10.60
CA ASP A 85 -1.00 3.31 -10.12
C ASP A 85 -1.54 2.89 -8.73
N ARG A 86 -2.00 3.86 -7.94
CA ARG A 86 -2.48 3.63 -6.56
C ARG A 86 -1.46 2.92 -5.67
N CYS A 87 -0.17 3.22 -5.86
CA CYS A 87 0.88 2.72 -4.98
C CYS A 87 0.75 3.31 -3.57
N VAL A 88 0.77 2.44 -2.57
CA VAL A 88 0.87 2.83 -1.16
C VAL A 88 1.91 1.96 -0.44
N SER A 89 2.66 2.55 0.48
CA SER A 89 3.55 1.83 1.40
C SER A 89 3.11 2.12 2.83
N LEU A 90 3.04 1.07 3.65
CA LEU A 90 2.70 1.17 5.07
C LEU A 90 3.96 1.21 5.91
N THR A 91 4.05 2.22 6.79
CA THR A 91 5.19 2.43 7.69
C THR A 91 4.71 2.67 9.11
N VAL A 92 5.48 2.20 10.08
CA VAL A 92 5.28 2.50 11.50
C VAL A 92 6.59 2.93 12.12
N ASP A 93 6.53 3.90 13.02
CA ASP A 93 7.69 4.36 13.77
C ASP A 93 7.73 3.76 15.18
N ASP A 94 8.88 3.89 15.84
CA ASP A 94 9.17 3.58 17.24
C ASP A 94 9.12 2.13 17.70
N ALA A 95 8.57 1.21 16.90
CA ALA A 95 8.43 -0.21 17.24
C ALA A 95 7.55 -0.47 18.49
N TYR A 96 6.44 0.27 18.66
CA TYR A 96 5.49 0.00 19.73
C TYR A 96 4.94 -1.43 19.70
N LEU A 97 4.72 -2.00 20.88
CA LEU A 97 4.17 -3.36 21.04
C LEU A 97 2.79 -3.51 20.38
N SER A 98 2.02 -2.42 20.29
CA SER A 98 0.72 -2.39 19.60
C SER A 98 0.83 -2.69 18.10
N VAL A 99 1.99 -2.46 17.47
CA VAL A 99 2.25 -2.88 16.08
C VAL A 99 2.15 -4.40 15.97
N TYR A 100 2.87 -5.13 16.81
CA TYR A 100 2.87 -6.59 16.80
C TYR A 100 1.52 -7.18 17.22
N GLN A 101 0.93 -6.65 18.29
CA GLN A 101 -0.30 -7.21 18.85
C GLN A 101 -1.54 -6.92 18.00
N ASN A 102 -1.61 -5.72 17.40
CA ASN A 102 -2.84 -5.25 16.77
C ASN A 102 -2.72 -5.06 15.26
N ALA A 103 -1.63 -4.46 14.77
CA ALA A 103 -1.51 -4.16 13.34
C ALA A 103 -1.03 -5.36 12.52
N PHE A 104 0.00 -6.08 13.00
CA PHE A 104 0.61 -7.19 12.29
C PHE A 104 -0.38 -8.32 11.92
N PRO A 105 -1.17 -8.90 12.85
CA PRO A 105 -2.11 -9.97 12.50
C PRO A 105 -3.15 -9.51 11.47
N ARG A 106 -3.61 -8.26 11.56
CA ARG A 106 -4.51 -7.68 10.55
C ARG A 106 -3.84 -7.61 9.19
N LEU A 107 -2.62 -7.11 9.10
CA LEU A 107 -1.90 -7.01 7.82
C LEU A 107 -1.60 -8.39 7.22
N GLN A 108 -1.35 -9.41 8.05
CA GLN A 108 -1.19 -10.80 7.62
C GLN A 108 -2.45 -11.34 6.92
N GLU A 109 -3.66 -11.00 7.39
CA GLU A 109 -4.92 -11.40 6.73
C GLU A 109 -5.05 -10.85 5.29
N TYR A 110 -4.44 -9.70 5.01
CA TYR A 110 -4.41 -9.10 3.67
C TYR A 110 -3.16 -9.50 2.86
N GLY A 111 -2.17 -10.15 3.48
CA GLY A 111 -0.87 -10.42 2.89
C GLY A 111 -0.07 -9.14 2.58
N TRP A 112 -0.29 -8.08 3.37
CA TRP A 112 0.30 -6.76 3.11
C TRP A 112 1.59 -6.51 3.87
N PRO A 113 2.60 -5.91 3.20
CA PRO A 113 3.87 -5.60 3.84
C PRO A 113 3.77 -4.39 4.77
N LEU A 114 4.62 -4.40 5.81
CA LEU A 114 4.85 -3.27 6.70
C LEU A 114 6.35 -2.98 6.81
N THR A 115 6.72 -1.71 6.94
CA THR A 115 8.09 -1.32 7.31
C THR A 115 8.06 -0.69 8.71
N VAL A 116 8.94 -1.18 9.60
CA VAL A 116 9.09 -0.66 10.96
C VAL A 116 10.38 0.14 11.04
N PHE A 117 10.29 1.41 11.45
CA PHE A 117 11.45 2.22 11.83
C PHE A 117 11.68 2.08 13.34
N VAL A 118 12.71 1.33 13.71
CA VAL A 118 12.90 0.89 15.10
C VAL A 118 13.64 1.95 15.92
N ASN A 119 13.06 2.35 17.05
CA ASN A 119 13.79 3.03 18.12
C ASN A 119 14.58 1.99 18.92
N THR A 120 15.82 1.72 18.49
CA THR A 120 16.61 0.60 19.02
C THR A 120 16.94 0.75 20.49
N GLU A 121 17.16 1.97 21.00
CA GLU A 121 17.47 2.20 22.41
C GLU A 121 16.32 1.75 23.32
N GLY A 122 15.07 2.02 22.91
CA GLY A 122 13.89 1.61 23.67
C GLY A 122 13.72 0.08 23.74
N VAL A 123 13.97 -0.59 22.61
CA VAL A 123 13.94 -2.06 22.49
C VAL A 123 15.07 -2.69 23.31
N ASP A 124 16.30 -2.17 23.20
CA ASP A 124 17.48 -2.65 23.93
C ASP A 124 17.32 -2.51 25.45
N LYS A 125 16.67 -1.44 25.90
CA LYS A 125 16.33 -1.22 27.31
C LYS A 125 15.16 -2.08 27.81
N GLY A 126 14.48 -2.82 26.92
CA GLY A 126 13.33 -3.65 27.28
C GLY A 126 12.14 -2.85 27.81
N ILE A 127 11.94 -1.63 27.32
CA ILE A 127 10.77 -0.83 27.70
C ILE A 127 9.51 -1.56 27.24
N SER A 128 8.60 -1.85 28.18
CA SER A 128 7.41 -2.69 27.95
C SER A 128 6.44 -2.15 26.90
N ALA A 129 6.51 -0.85 26.58
CA ALA A 129 5.72 -0.24 25.53
C ALA A 129 6.18 -0.62 24.11
N TYR A 130 7.43 -1.09 23.94
CA TYR A 130 7.99 -1.47 22.65
C TYR A 130 7.99 -2.99 22.45
N MET A 131 8.04 -3.40 21.18
CA MET A 131 8.33 -4.78 20.81
C MET A 131 9.73 -5.16 21.33
N ASN A 132 9.92 -6.44 21.65
CA ASN A 132 11.25 -6.98 21.85
C ASN A 132 11.88 -7.44 20.52
N TRP A 133 13.15 -7.81 20.57
CA TRP A 133 13.89 -8.25 19.38
C TRP A 133 13.37 -9.56 18.75
N ASP A 134 12.76 -10.46 19.52
CA ASP A 134 12.17 -11.69 18.99
C ASP A 134 10.91 -11.38 18.18
N GLN A 135 10.05 -10.52 18.70
CA GLN A 135 8.85 -10.03 18.01
C GLN A 135 9.22 -9.31 16.71
N LEU A 136 10.25 -8.45 16.74
CA LEU A 136 10.74 -7.78 15.53
C LEU A 136 11.30 -8.74 14.47
N ARG A 137 11.85 -9.89 14.88
CA ARG A 137 12.35 -10.93 13.96
C ARG A 137 11.23 -11.77 13.34
N GLU A 138 10.08 -11.83 13.99
CA GLU A 138 8.92 -12.59 13.51
C GLU A 138 8.13 -11.84 12.42
N LEU A 139 8.18 -10.50 12.44
CA LEU A 139 7.55 -9.64 11.42
C LEU A 139 8.09 -9.93 10.00
#